data_AF-A0A966CLA4-F1
#
_entry.id   AF-A0A966CLA4-F1
#
_cell.length_a   1.000
_cell.length_b   1.000
_cell.length_c   1.000
_cell.angle_alpha   90.00
_cell.angle_beta   90.00
_cell.angle_gamma   90.00
#
_symmetry.space_group_name_H-M   'P 1'
#
loop_
_entity.id
_entity.type
_entity.pdbx_description
1 polymer ?
#
loop_
_entity_poly.entity_id
_entity_poly.type
_entity_poly.pdbx_seq_one_letter_code
_entity_poly.pdbx_strand_id
1 'polypeptide(L)'
;MPFSLSTKLRLSQIAKASCVVAALSVGFAISAQAQEKKYMSLADQMIQDMKDGKIAPPGAEDHVVQELIIKRNIPITYKYINTLMNTPNAFGPGVACTVCHNSNDPSKSYRGLDLSTCKGMIEGATEKPKHVVFTPGTNPKRDPLVRRLRNNRMPLGMSFDNPTYTANHILVKNWIDSGAKNDDNFQKNVLPLFKTANAFGPESPACTACHMSNQEPPSFHELNLSTHAGILLGADSIAKGVDKATKVIIPGNSSLSFVWQHLSEDRMPPGIAPSEPRDHPNTTILATWIKQGAKCD
;
A
#
# COMPACT_ATOMS: atom_id res chain seq x y z
N MET A 1 58.69 -40.07 7.55
CA MET A 1 59.40 -40.37 6.29
C MET A 1 59.29 -39.15 5.38
N PRO A 2 60.42 -38.60 4.90
CA PRO A 2 60.50 -37.25 4.37
C PRO A 2 60.51 -37.17 2.83
N PHE A 3 60.40 -35.93 2.37
CA PHE A 3 60.60 -35.36 1.03
C PHE A 3 61.59 -36.07 0.09
N SER A 4 61.29 -36.02 -1.22
CA SER A 4 62.34 -35.86 -2.23
C SER A 4 61.83 -35.15 -3.48
N LEU A 5 62.35 -33.94 -3.70
CA LEU A 5 62.46 -33.30 -5.02
C LEU A 5 63.54 -34.03 -5.83
N SER A 6 63.34 -34.22 -7.14
CA SER A 6 64.47 -34.07 -8.06
C SER A 6 64.06 -33.70 -9.48
N THR A 7 64.42 -32.47 -9.81
CA THR A 7 64.55 -31.83 -11.12
C THR A 7 65.50 -32.61 -12.05
N LYS A 8 65.10 -32.87 -13.30
CA LYS A 8 66.04 -32.87 -14.45
C LYS A 8 65.35 -32.40 -15.72
N LEU A 9 65.67 -31.17 -16.12
CA LEU A 9 65.63 -30.74 -17.52
C LEU A 9 66.67 -31.53 -18.33
N ARG A 10 66.30 -31.95 -19.54
CA ARG A 10 67.23 -31.97 -20.69
C ARG A 10 66.50 -31.53 -21.95
N LEU A 11 67.01 -30.43 -22.52
CA LEU A 11 66.81 -30.01 -23.89
C LEU A 11 67.38 -31.05 -24.87
N SER A 12 66.69 -31.28 -25.99
CA SER A 12 67.33 -31.54 -27.28
C SER A 12 66.36 -31.32 -28.45
N GLN A 13 66.67 -30.31 -29.28
CA GLN A 13 66.68 -30.27 -30.75
C GLN A 13 65.36 -30.58 -31.50
N ILE A 14 64.67 -29.61 -32.12
CA ILE A 14 64.90 -28.93 -33.42
C ILE A 14 64.65 -29.83 -34.65
N ALA A 15 63.76 -29.31 -35.54
CA ALA A 15 63.55 -29.60 -36.96
C ALA A 15 62.79 -30.92 -37.29
N LYS A 16 61.85 -31.00 -38.24
CA LYS A 16 61.57 -30.20 -39.45
C LYS A 16 60.19 -30.59 -40.04
N ALA A 17 59.71 -29.73 -40.94
CA ALA A 17 58.90 -30.03 -42.13
C ALA A 17 57.39 -30.31 -42.01
N SER A 18 56.62 -29.23 -42.21
CA SER A 18 55.59 -29.05 -43.24
C SER A 18 54.82 -30.28 -43.76
N CYS A 19 53.50 -30.26 -43.55
CA CYS A 19 52.53 -30.70 -44.56
C CYS A 19 51.28 -29.82 -44.47
N VAL A 20 51.00 -29.11 -45.56
CA VAL A 20 49.81 -28.30 -45.79
C VAL A 20 48.67 -29.25 -46.13
N VAL A 21 47.56 -29.19 -45.38
CA VAL A 21 46.24 -29.58 -45.89
C VAL A 21 45.26 -28.50 -45.50
N ALA A 22 44.76 -27.82 -46.54
CA ALA A 22 43.63 -26.91 -46.46
C ALA A 22 42.37 -27.70 -46.07
N ALA A 23 41.70 -27.28 -45.00
CA ALA A 23 40.33 -27.66 -44.73
C ALA A 23 39.46 -26.41 -44.76
N LEU A 24 38.55 -26.42 -45.75
CA LEU A 24 37.55 -25.42 -46.03
C LEU A 24 36.54 -25.26 -44.88
N SER A 25 36.12 -24.00 -44.73
CA SER A 25 34.75 -23.54 -44.47
C SER A 25 33.97 -24.10 -43.28
N VAL A 26 33.66 -23.18 -42.35
CA VAL A 26 32.35 -22.85 -41.75
C VAL A 26 32.63 -22.38 -40.32
N GLY A 27 33.15 -21.16 -40.20
CA GLY A 27 33.22 -20.42 -38.96
C GLY A 27 32.17 -19.31 -39.03
N PHE A 28 31.01 -19.59 -38.45
CA PHE A 28 29.88 -18.69 -38.37
C PHE A 28 30.30 -17.26 -38.05
N ALA A 29 29.89 -16.33 -38.91
CA ALA A 29 29.75 -14.95 -38.54
C ALA A 29 28.84 -14.89 -37.32
N ILE A 30 29.43 -14.67 -36.14
CA ILE A 30 28.69 -14.20 -34.97
C ILE A 30 28.32 -12.76 -35.33
N SER A 31 27.19 -12.63 -36.01
CA SER A 31 26.48 -11.37 -36.13
C SER A 31 26.30 -10.85 -34.71
N ALA A 32 26.99 -9.77 -34.40
CA ALA A 32 26.72 -8.94 -33.26
C ALA A 32 25.29 -8.37 -33.42
N GLN A 33 24.27 -9.17 -33.10
CA GLN A 33 22.97 -8.64 -32.72
C GLN A 33 23.08 -8.17 -31.26
N ALA A 34 23.86 -7.11 -31.06
CA ALA A 34 23.52 -6.15 -30.02
C ALA A 34 22.18 -5.55 -30.46
N GLN A 35 21.10 -6.22 -30.05
CA GLN A 35 19.75 -5.74 -30.23
C GLN A 35 19.66 -4.47 -29.37
N GLU A 36 19.96 -3.31 -29.98
CA GLU A 36 19.60 -2.02 -29.44
C GLU A 36 18.12 -2.11 -29.10
N LYS A 37 17.80 -2.21 -27.80
CA LYS A 37 16.44 -2.02 -27.33
C LYS A 37 16.10 -0.58 -27.68
N LYS A 38 15.52 -0.39 -28.86
CA LYS A 38 14.99 0.89 -29.31
C LYS A 38 14.00 1.34 -28.23
N TYR A 39 14.40 2.31 -27.41
CA TYR A 39 13.54 2.87 -26.39
C TYR A 39 12.34 3.48 -27.12
N MET A 40 11.19 2.81 -27.04
CA MET A 40 9.94 3.28 -27.62
C MET A 40 9.48 4.53 -26.87
N SER A 41 8.99 5.54 -27.59
CA SER A 41 8.32 6.67 -26.95
C SER A 41 7.06 6.19 -26.20
N LEU A 42 6.54 6.97 -25.26
CA LEU A 42 5.29 6.63 -24.56
C LEU A 42 4.12 6.44 -25.54
N ALA A 43 4.09 7.24 -26.61
CA ALA A 43 3.09 7.13 -27.67
C ALA A 43 3.23 5.80 -28.44
N ASP A 44 4.45 5.42 -28.81
CA ASP A 44 4.69 4.14 -29.50
C ASP A 44 4.30 2.95 -28.60
N GLN A 45 4.62 3.01 -27.30
CA GLN A 45 4.24 1.99 -26.33
C GLN A 45 2.71 1.86 -26.21
N MET A 46 1.99 2.99 -26.19
CA MET A 46 0.52 2.99 -26.18
C MET A 46 -0.04 2.37 -27.46
N ILE A 47 0.43 2.78 -28.63
CA ILE A 47 -0.03 2.23 -29.91
C ILE A 47 0.23 0.72 -29.97
N GLN A 48 1.39 0.26 -29.49
CA GLN A 48 1.69 -1.17 -29.46
C GLN A 48 0.78 -1.94 -28.51
N ASP A 49 0.55 -1.44 -27.29
CA ASP A 49 -0.36 -2.10 -26.34
C ASP A 49 -1.81 -2.14 -26.86
N MET A 50 -2.26 -1.12 -27.59
CA MET A 50 -3.56 -1.13 -28.26
C MET A 50 -3.63 -2.22 -29.35
N LYS A 51 -2.58 -2.35 -30.18
CA LYS A 51 -2.49 -3.40 -31.21
C LYS A 51 -2.46 -4.80 -30.60
N ASP A 52 -1.76 -4.94 -29.48
CA ASP A 52 -1.60 -6.22 -28.78
C ASP A 52 -2.81 -6.57 -27.90
N GLY A 53 -3.82 -5.70 -27.80
CA GLY A 53 -4.96 -5.89 -26.90
C GLY A 53 -4.59 -5.92 -25.41
N LYS A 54 -3.49 -5.25 -25.03
CA LYS A 54 -2.94 -5.22 -23.66
C LYS A 54 -3.52 -4.10 -22.78
N ILE A 55 -4.26 -3.17 -23.38
CA ILE A 55 -5.03 -2.17 -22.65
C ILE A 55 -6.25 -2.88 -22.08
N ALA A 56 -6.36 -2.89 -20.75
CA ALA A 56 -7.52 -3.48 -20.09
C ALA A 56 -8.80 -2.73 -20.52
N PRO A 57 -9.98 -3.38 -20.49
CA PRO A 57 -11.23 -2.67 -20.74
C PRO A 57 -11.46 -1.60 -19.67
N PRO A 58 -12.17 -0.50 -20.00
CA PRO A 58 -12.58 0.49 -19.02
C PRO A 58 -13.44 -0.16 -17.95
N GLY A 59 -13.22 0.18 -16.67
CA GLY A 59 -13.97 -0.42 -15.56
C GLY A 59 -13.83 0.32 -14.23
N ALA A 60 -12.61 0.50 -13.73
CA ALA A 60 -12.36 1.26 -12.50
C ALA A 60 -12.30 2.77 -12.78
N GLU A 61 -12.65 3.59 -11.78
CA GLU A 61 -12.58 5.06 -11.90
C GLU A 61 -11.17 5.58 -12.20
N ASP A 62 -10.13 4.89 -11.69
CA ASP A 62 -8.73 5.24 -11.94
C ASP A 62 -8.11 4.51 -13.14
N HIS A 63 -8.92 3.86 -13.99
CA HIS A 63 -8.46 3.06 -15.12
C HIS A 63 -7.45 3.80 -16.02
N VAL A 64 -7.74 5.04 -16.40
CA VAL A 64 -6.85 5.85 -17.25
C VAL A 64 -5.51 6.11 -16.55
N VAL A 65 -5.53 6.36 -15.23
CA VAL A 65 -4.31 6.54 -14.43
C VAL A 65 -3.50 5.24 -14.39
N GLN A 66 -4.15 4.11 -14.18
CA GLN A 66 -3.49 2.81 -14.14
C GLN A 66 -2.81 2.50 -15.48
N GLU A 67 -3.54 2.61 -16.59
CA GLU A 67 -3.07 2.22 -17.92
C GLU A 67 -2.03 3.19 -18.49
N LEU A 68 -2.27 4.50 -18.40
CA LEU A 68 -1.47 5.49 -19.12
C LEU A 68 -0.38 6.13 -18.26
N ILE A 69 -0.55 6.17 -16.94
CA ILE A 69 0.40 6.83 -16.04
C ILE A 69 1.25 5.79 -15.30
N ILE A 70 0.60 4.87 -14.58
CA ILE A 70 1.29 3.92 -13.70
C ILE A 70 2.03 2.84 -14.48
N LYS A 71 1.37 2.14 -15.41
CA LYS A 71 2.03 1.10 -16.24
C LYS A 71 3.21 1.65 -17.04
N ARG A 72 3.21 2.95 -17.32
CA ARG A 72 4.25 3.65 -18.07
C ARG A 72 5.30 4.32 -17.18
N ASN A 73 5.14 4.24 -15.86
CA ASN A 73 6.02 4.86 -14.87
C ASN A 73 6.29 6.35 -15.16
N ILE A 74 5.24 7.09 -15.55
CA ILE A 74 5.35 8.53 -15.78
C ILE A 74 5.71 9.20 -14.44
N PRO A 75 6.78 10.02 -14.37
CA PRO A 75 7.14 10.73 -13.16
C PRO A 75 6.04 11.70 -12.72
N ILE A 76 5.61 11.57 -11.47
CA ILE A 76 4.69 12.53 -10.85
C ILE A 76 5.50 13.63 -10.18
N THR A 77 5.22 14.90 -10.49
CA THR A 77 5.95 16.04 -9.93
C THR A 77 5.37 16.47 -8.60
N TYR A 78 6.20 17.03 -7.72
CA TYR A 78 5.71 17.60 -6.47
C TYR A 78 4.77 18.78 -6.72
N LYS A 79 4.97 19.55 -7.80
CA LYS A 79 4.05 20.62 -8.19
C LYS A 79 2.59 20.14 -8.32
N TYR A 80 2.37 18.96 -8.90
CA TYR A 80 1.02 18.39 -8.99
C TYR A 80 0.50 17.98 -7.60
N ILE A 81 1.33 17.30 -6.80
CA ILE A 81 0.97 16.90 -5.43
C ILE A 81 0.62 18.10 -4.56
N ASN A 82 1.41 19.17 -4.63
CA ASN A 82 1.15 20.41 -3.90
C ASN A 82 -0.19 21.02 -4.32
N THR A 83 -0.51 21.01 -5.62
CA THR A 83 -1.83 21.44 -6.10
C THR A 83 -2.94 20.62 -5.46
N LEU A 84 -2.81 19.29 -5.39
CA LEU A 84 -3.81 18.43 -4.76
C LEU A 84 -4.02 18.78 -3.28
N MET A 85 -2.96 19.01 -2.50
CA MET A 85 -3.07 19.34 -1.08
C MET A 85 -3.77 20.69 -0.83
N ASN A 86 -3.66 21.63 -1.77
CA ASN A 86 -4.23 22.98 -1.69
C ASN A 86 -5.59 23.13 -2.39
N THR A 87 -6.11 22.09 -3.02
CA THR A 87 -7.36 22.15 -3.79
C THR A 87 -8.50 21.48 -3.04
N PRO A 88 -9.62 22.19 -2.74
CA PRO A 88 -10.82 21.56 -2.22
C PRO A 88 -11.32 20.47 -3.17
N ASN A 89 -11.93 19.42 -2.62
CA ASN A 89 -12.45 18.28 -3.36
C ASN A 89 -11.41 17.40 -4.11
N ALA A 90 -10.10 17.62 -3.90
CA ALA A 90 -9.06 16.90 -4.65
C ALA A 90 -9.08 15.37 -4.48
N PHE A 91 -9.60 14.86 -3.37
CA PHE A 91 -9.68 13.43 -3.04
C PHE A 91 -11.11 12.97 -2.72
N GLY A 92 -12.10 13.72 -3.20
CA GLY A 92 -13.51 13.62 -2.81
C GLY A 92 -13.99 14.88 -2.05
N PRO A 93 -15.30 15.09 -1.91
CA PRO A 93 -15.89 16.32 -1.39
C PRO A 93 -15.33 16.77 -0.04
N GLY A 94 -14.92 18.04 0.06
CA GLY A 94 -14.49 18.68 1.29
C GLY A 94 -13.41 19.75 1.10
N VAL A 95 -12.94 20.29 2.23
CA VAL A 95 -11.94 21.38 2.25
C VAL A 95 -10.56 20.90 1.79
N ALA A 96 -9.73 21.82 1.32
CA ALA A 96 -8.32 21.54 1.01
C ALA A 96 -7.57 21.09 2.28
N CYS A 97 -6.64 20.16 2.12
CA CYS A 97 -5.87 19.59 3.23
C CYS A 97 -5.09 20.66 4.00
N THR A 98 -4.50 21.62 3.27
CA THR A 98 -3.67 22.69 3.83
C THR A 98 -4.45 23.74 4.62
N VAL A 99 -5.78 23.72 4.62
CA VAL A 99 -6.55 24.55 5.55
C VAL A 99 -6.30 24.11 7.00
N CYS A 100 -6.19 22.80 7.23
CA CYS A 100 -5.98 22.21 8.56
C CYS A 100 -4.53 21.75 8.80
N HIS A 101 -3.80 21.47 7.72
CA HIS A 101 -2.49 20.82 7.72
C HIS A 101 -1.44 21.63 6.95
N ASN A 102 -0.93 22.73 7.52
CA ASN A 102 -0.02 23.68 6.84
C ASN A 102 1.19 24.12 7.68
N SER A 103 1.41 23.50 8.83
CA SER A 103 2.48 23.91 9.72
C SER A 103 2.92 22.76 10.63
N ASN A 104 4.20 22.74 10.98
CA ASN A 104 4.71 21.87 12.04
C ASN A 104 4.46 22.45 13.45
N ASP A 105 3.77 23.59 13.55
CA ASP A 105 3.31 24.18 14.81
C ASP A 105 1.94 23.57 15.19
N PRO A 106 1.85 22.71 16.23
CA PRO A 106 0.60 22.06 16.61
C PRO A 106 -0.47 23.03 17.13
N SER A 107 -0.12 24.28 17.44
CA SER A 107 -1.11 25.31 17.79
C SER A 107 -1.83 25.91 16.57
N LYS A 108 -1.30 25.69 15.36
CA LYS A 108 -1.83 26.24 14.10
C LYS A 108 -2.30 25.16 13.13
N SER A 109 -1.86 23.93 13.34
CA SER A 109 -2.12 22.83 12.44
C SER A 109 -2.36 21.54 13.22
N TYR A 110 -3.44 20.83 12.89
CA TYR A 110 -3.76 19.58 13.55
C TYR A 110 -2.61 18.59 13.42
N ARG A 111 -2.19 18.02 14.55
CA ARG A 111 -1.06 17.08 14.67
C ARG A 111 0.31 17.69 14.35
N GLY A 112 0.40 19.01 14.19
CA GLY A 112 1.59 19.69 13.67
C GLY A 112 2.03 19.05 12.35
N LEU A 113 1.07 18.74 11.48
CA LEU A 113 1.30 18.10 10.18
C LEU A 113 1.26 19.17 9.09
N ASP A 114 2.37 19.39 8.41
CA ASP A 114 2.43 20.29 7.26
C ASP A 114 2.30 19.54 5.93
N LEU A 115 1.15 19.65 5.26
CA LEU A 115 0.92 19.12 3.91
C LEU A 115 1.14 20.18 2.81
N SER A 116 1.55 21.40 3.17
CA SER A 116 1.77 22.50 2.22
C SER A 116 3.17 22.52 1.62
N THR A 117 4.10 21.77 2.20
CA THR A 117 5.48 21.66 1.73
C THR A 117 5.89 20.20 1.54
N CYS A 118 6.75 19.91 0.55
CA CYS A 118 7.26 18.55 0.33
C CYS A 118 8.00 18.02 1.57
N LYS A 119 8.81 18.88 2.19
CA LYS A 119 9.53 18.56 3.42
C LYS A 119 8.56 18.25 4.58
N GLY A 120 7.52 19.07 4.76
CA GLY A 120 6.49 18.84 5.78
C GLY A 120 5.79 17.49 5.60
N MET A 121 5.42 17.16 4.35
CA MET A 121 4.79 15.88 4.03
C MET A 121 5.68 14.68 4.41
N ILE A 122 6.99 14.78 4.12
CA ILE A 122 7.98 13.75 4.45
C ILE A 122 8.22 13.66 5.96
N GLU A 123 8.27 14.80 6.66
CA GLU A 123 8.46 14.86 8.13
C GLU A 123 7.25 14.26 8.87
N GLY A 124 6.03 14.49 8.36
CA GLY A 124 4.80 13.94 8.91
C GLY A 124 4.29 14.70 10.14
N ALA A 125 3.61 13.97 11.03
CA ALA A 125 3.03 14.56 12.22
C ALA A 125 4.10 14.83 13.29
N THR A 126 4.26 16.09 13.67
CA THR A 126 5.30 16.52 14.63
C THR A 126 4.81 16.65 16.07
N GLU A 127 3.49 16.64 16.30
CA GLU A 127 2.91 16.57 17.64
C GLU A 127 3.06 15.16 18.23
N LYS A 128 3.37 15.03 19.54
CA LYS A 128 3.47 13.71 20.19
C LYS A 128 2.13 12.93 20.11
N PRO A 129 2.15 11.60 19.89
CA PRO A 129 3.30 10.82 19.41
C PRO A 129 3.65 11.18 17.96
N LYS A 130 4.92 11.54 17.73
CA LYS A 130 5.42 11.88 16.39
C LYS A 130 5.43 10.66 15.50
N HIS A 131 5.04 10.80 14.24
CA HIS A 131 5.11 9.71 13.28
C HIS A 131 5.06 10.24 11.84
N VAL A 132 5.71 9.49 10.94
CA VAL A 132 5.60 9.73 9.50
C VAL A 132 4.21 9.32 9.01
N VAL A 133 3.71 10.02 7.98
CA VAL A 133 2.41 9.70 7.35
C VAL A 133 2.57 8.83 6.10
N PHE A 134 3.79 8.67 5.59
CA PHE A 134 4.20 7.67 4.60
C PHE A 134 5.72 7.49 4.61
N THR A 135 6.22 6.47 3.92
CA THR A 135 7.66 6.30 3.67
C THR A 135 7.98 6.48 2.17
N PRO A 136 8.90 7.39 1.78
CA PRO A 136 9.32 7.54 0.40
C PRO A 136 9.86 6.23 -0.20
N GLY A 137 9.45 5.90 -1.43
CA GLY A 137 9.94 4.74 -2.18
C GLY A 137 9.28 3.41 -1.82
N THR A 138 8.35 3.39 -0.85
CA THR A 138 7.60 2.19 -0.46
C THR A 138 6.21 2.18 -1.06
N ASN A 139 5.50 1.05 -0.97
CA ASN A 139 4.07 1.00 -1.30
C ASN A 139 3.26 1.63 -0.16
N PRO A 140 2.62 2.79 -0.37
CA PRO A 140 1.98 3.52 0.71
C PRO A 140 0.56 3.05 0.99
N LYS A 141 0.06 1.98 0.35
CA LYS A 141 -1.33 1.49 0.51
C LYS A 141 -1.73 1.29 1.97
N ARG A 142 -0.76 0.99 2.84
CA ARG A 142 -0.95 0.80 4.28
C ARG A 142 -0.39 1.93 5.13
N ASP A 143 0.10 3.02 4.54
CA ASP A 143 0.62 4.16 5.28
C ASP A 143 -0.51 5.08 5.78
N PRO A 144 -0.32 5.81 6.90
CA PRO A 144 -1.37 6.66 7.47
C PRO A 144 -2.03 7.62 6.47
N LEU A 145 -1.25 8.29 5.60
CA LEU A 145 -1.80 9.24 4.63
C LEU A 145 -2.81 8.58 3.69
N VAL A 146 -2.48 7.42 3.12
CA VAL A 146 -3.34 6.72 2.17
C VAL A 146 -4.50 6.04 2.89
N ARG A 147 -4.30 5.50 4.10
CA ARG A 147 -5.41 4.97 4.91
C ARG A 147 -6.43 6.06 5.22
N ARG A 148 -5.98 7.25 5.63
CA ARG A 148 -6.86 8.39 5.92
C ARG A 148 -7.66 8.83 4.69
N LEU A 149 -7.14 8.68 3.47
CA LEU A 149 -7.90 9.01 2.25
C LEU A 149 -8.87 7.90 1.81
N ARG A 150 -8.55 6.63 2.06
CA ARG A 150 -9.27 5.48 1.48
C ARG A 150 -10.18 4.72 2.45
N ASN A 151 -9.87 4.71 3.74
CA ASN A 151 -10.54 3.86 4.71
C ASN A 151 -11.61 4.66 5.44
N ASN A 152 -12.87 4.24 5.27
CA ASN A 152 -13.96 4.77 6.07
C ASN A 152 -13.82 4.31 7.53
N ARG A 153 -14.07 5.21 8.48
CA ARG A 153 -14.20 4.84 9.90
C ARG A 153 -15.33 3.82 10.07
N MET A 154 -15.17 2.94 11.06
CA MET A 154 -16.15 1.92 11.43
C MET A 154 -16.70 2.14 12.85
N PRO A 155 -17.95 1.76 13.13
CA PRO A 155 -19.00 1.39 12.16
C PRO A 155 -19.25 2.42 11.05
N LEU A 156 -19.60 1.94 9.86
CA LEU A 156 -19.71 2.75 8.64
C LEU A 156 -20.73 3.88 8.84
N GLY A 157 -20.35 5.10 8.46
CA GLY A 157 -21.22 6.28 8.58
C GLY A 157 -21.12 7.00 9.92
N MET A 158 -20.25 6.55 10.84
CA MET A 158 -20.00 7.28 12.08
C MET A 158 -19.44 8.67 11.80
N SER A 159 -20.01 9.68 12.47
CA SER A 159 -19.55 11.07 12.36
C SER A 159 -18.20 11.28 13.08
N PHE A 160 -17.39 12.19 12.54
CA PHE A 160 -16.01 12.43 12.99
C PHE A 160 -15.90 13.05 14.39
N ASP A 161 -16.98 13.66 14.89
CA ASP A 161 -17.08 14.23 16.23
C ASP A 161 -17.29 13.17 17.32
N ASN A 162 -17.57 11.92 16.95
CA ASN A 162 -17.61 10.81 17.90
C ASN A 162 -16.21 10.45 18.41
N PRO A 163 -15.99 10.28 19.72
CA PRO A 163 -14.67 9.96 20.27
C PRO A 163 -14.10 8.62 19.77
N THR A 164 -12.83 8.59 19.41
CA THR A 164 -12.09 7.40 18.92
C THR A 164 -11.30 6.66 20.00
N TYR A 165 -11.35 7.15 21.25
CA TYR A 165 -10.58 6.63 22.40
C TYR A 165 -11.47 6.43 23.64
N THR A 166 -12.68 5.90 23.46
CA THR A 166 -13.54 5.50 24.58
C THR A 166 -13.06 4.21 25.24
N ALA A 167 -13.62 3.85 26.40
CA ALA A 167 -13.30 2.58 27.07
C ALA A 167 -13.42 1.36 26.13
N ASN A 168 -14.46 1.31 25.28
CA ASN A 168 -14.67 0.22 24.33
C ASN A 168 -13.59 0.17 23.23
N HIS A 169 -13.17 1.32 22.72
CA HIS A 169 -12.05 1.41 21.77
C HIS A 169 -10.76 0.87 22.40
N ILE A 170 -10.47 1.31 23.63
CA ILE A 170 -9.27 0.91 24.37
C ILE A 170 -9.31 -0.58 24.74
N LEU A 171 -10.47 -1.16 25.05
CA LEU A 171 -10.60 -2.60 25.29
C LEU A 171 -10.20 -3.42 24.06
N VAL A 172 -10.69 -3.05 22.87
CA VAL A 172 -10.30 -3.71 21.62
C VAL A 172 -8.81 -3.53 21.36
N LYS A 173 -8.28 -2.31 21.51
CA LYS A 173 -6.86 -2.01 21.34
C LYS A 173 -5.97 -2.88 22.24
N ASN A 174 -6.27 -2.90 23.54
CA ASN A 174 -5.49 -3.65 24.53
C ASN A 174 -5.59 -5.16 24.33
N TRP A 175 -6.75 -5.68 23.92
CA TRP A 175 -6.89 -7.08 23.55
C TRP A 175 -6.00 -7.44 22.35
N ILE A 176 -5.93 -6.59 21.33
CA ILE A 176 -5.01 -6.80 20.20
C ILE A 176 -3.57 -6.79 20.67
N ASP A 177 -3.16 -5.76 21.41
CA ASP A 177 -1.78 -5.57 21.88
C ASP A 177 -1.33 -6.66 22.86
N SER A 178 -2.25 -7.31 23.58
CA SER A 178 -1.98 -8.46 24.45
C SER A 178 -1.95 -9.82 23.71
N GLY A 179 -2.00 -9.80 22.38
CA GLY A 179 -1.86 -10.99 21.54
C GLY A 179 -3.19 -11.58 21.06
N ALA A 180 -4.29 -10.83 21.14
CA ALA A 180 -5.59 -11.18 20.57
C ALA A 180 -6.07 -12.59 20.96
N LYS A 181 -5.90 -12.97 22.23
CA LYS A 181 -6.19 -14.33 22.71
C LYS A 181 -7.70 -14.62 22.77
N ASN A 182 -8.07 -15.88 22.63
CA ASN A 182 -9.45 -16.35 22.81
C ASN A 182 -9.71 -16.73 24.27
N ASP A 183 -9.66 -15.76 25.17
CA ASP A 183 -9.81 -15.96 26.61
C ASP A 183 -11.13 -15.39 27.14
N ASP A 184 -11.33 -15.52 28.45
CA ASP A 184 -12.51 -14.99 29.16
C ASP A 184 -12.71 -13.49 28.94
N ASN A 185 -11.62 -12.72 28.89
CA ASN A 185 -11.69 -11.29 28.64
C ASN A 185 -12.20 -11.02 27.21
N PHE A 186 -11.70 -11.75 26.21
CA PHE A 186 -12.22 -11.63 24.86
C PHE A 186 -13.71 -12.00 24.79
N GLN A 187 -14.10 -13.14 25.33
CA GLN A 187 -15.48 -13.63 25.25
C GLN A 187 -16.49 -12.73 25.96
N LYS A 188 -16.13 -12.20 27.14
CA LYS A 188 -17.03 -11.41 27.99
C LYS A 188 -17.00 -9.92 27.68
N ASN A 189 -15.85 -9.36 27.29
CA ASN A 189 -15.66 -7.91 27.21
C ASN A 189 -15.38 -7.38 25.80
N VAL A 190 -14.81 -8.18 24.90
CA VAL A 190 -14.39 -7.70 23.56
C VAL A 190 -15.37 -8.16 22.48
N LEU A 191 -15.64 -9.46 22.39
CA LEU A 191 -16.51 -10.03 21.37
C LEU A 191 -17.93 -9.41 21.37
N PRO A 192 -18.56 -9.13 22.53
CA PRO A 192 -19.88 -8.50 22.53
C PRO A 192 -19.89 -7.11 21.88
N LEU A 193 -18.78 -6.36 21.93
CA LEU A 193 -18.71 -5.02 21.32
C LEU A 193 -18.95 -5.05 19.81
N PHE A 194 -18.56 -6.12 19.12
CA PHE A 194 -18.82 -6.26 17.68
C PHE A 194 -20.28 -6.61 17.36
N LYS A 195 -21.05 -7.09 18.35
CA LYS A 195 -22.43 -7.56 18.22
C LYS A 195 -23.46 -6.57 18.78
N THR A 196 -23.00 -5.56 19.50
CA THR A 196 -23.85 -4.60 20.19
C THR A 196 -23.91 -3.29 19.42
N ALA A 197 -25.13 -2.87 19.05
CA ALA A 197 -25.35 -1.53 18.52
C ALA A 197 -24.92 -0.48 19.55
N ASN A 198 -24.49 0.68 19.06
CA ASN A 198 -24.00 1.79 19.87
C ASN A 198 -22.70 1.56 20.66
N ALA A 199 -22.02 0.41 20.47
CA ALA A 199 -20.80 0.10 21.22
C ALA A 199 -19.65 1.10 20.98
N PHE A 200 -19.59 1.71 19.80
CA PHE A 200 -18.52 2.63 19.41
C PHE A 200 -18.99 4.07 19.16
N GLY A 201 -20.27 4.36 19.39
CA GLY A 201 -20.86 5.69 19.24
C GLY A 201 -22.40 5.60 19.13
N PRO A 202 -23.13 6.66 19.48
CA PRO A 202 -24.59 6.71 19.34
C PRO A 202 -25.05 6.42 17.91
N GLU A 203 -26.24 5.81 17.81
CA GLU A 203 -26.94 5.46 16.55
C GLU A 203 -26.11 4.61 15.56
N SER A 204 -25.09 3.90 16.06
CA SER A 204 -24.24 3.05 15.24
C SER A 204 -24.73 1.60 15.22
N PRO A 205 -24.76 0.93 14.06
CA PRO A 205 -25.12 -0.47 13.99
C PRO A 205 -24.03 -1.33 14.64
N ALA A 206 -24.42 -2.53 15.09
CA ALA A 206 -23.45 -3.57 15.44
C ALA A 206 -22.58 -3.91 14.22
N CYS A 207 -21.30 -4.21 14.44
CA CYS A 207 -20.39 -4.58 13.35
C CYS A 207 -20.86 -5.84 12.61
N THR A 208 -21.45 -6.80 13.34
CA THR A 208 -22.02 -8.02 12.77
C THR A 208 -23.31 -7.80 11.97
N ALA A 209 -23.86 -6.58 11.89
CA ALA A 209 -24.93 -6.28 10.93
C ALA A 209 -24.44 -6.33 9.47
N CYS A 210 -23.13 -6.15 9.26
CA CYS A 210 -22.50 -6.16 7.93
C CYS A 210 -21.39 -7.22 7.80
N HIS A 211 -20.86 -7.72 8.93
CA HIS A 211 -19.73 -8.64 8.98
C HIS A 211 -20.04 -9.89 9.81
N MET A 212 -20.82 -10.82 9.25
CA MET A 212 -21.41 -11.95 9.99
C MET A 212 -20.97 -13.33 9.49
N SER A 213 -20.34 -13.41 8.32
CA SER A 213 -19.96 -14.65 7.65
C SER A 213 -18.76 -14.42 6.74
N ASN A 214 -18.15 -15.49 6.25
CA ASN A 214 -17.04 -15.43 5.31
C ASN A 214 -17.48 -15.49 3.84
N GLN A 215 -18.73 -15.11 3.54
CA GLN A 215 -19.30 -15.14 2.19
C GLN A 215 -19.84 -13.77 1.80
N GLU A 216 -19.52 -13.37 0.58
CA GLU A 216 -20.07 -12.18 -0.06
C GLU A 216 -20.98 -12.60 -1.23
N PRO A 217 -22.23 -12.09 -1.31
CA PRO A 217 -23.02 -11.47 -0.24
C PRO A 217 -23.49 -12.51 0.81
N PRO A 218 -23.89 -12.10 2.05
CA PRO A 218 -24.21 -10.74 2.48
C PRO A 218 -23.12 -10.03 3.28
N SER A 219 -22.01 -10.69 3.63
CA SER A 219 -20.97 -10.07 4.46
C SER A 219 -19.96 -9.31 3.60
N PHE A 220 -19.86 -8.00 3.84
CA PHE A 220 -18.92 -7.17 3.11
C PHE A 220 -17.48 -7.64 3.32
N HIS A 221 -16.74 -7.75 2.22
CA HIS A 221 -15.36 -8.25 2.22
C HIS A 221 -15.20 -9.63 2.88
N GLU A 222 -16.25 -10.45 2.89
CA GLU A 222 -16.21 -11.81 3.45
C GLU A 222 -15.67 -11.84 4.89
N LEU A 223 -15.87 -10.75 5.64
CA LEU A 223 -15.36 -10.58 6.99
C LEU A 223 -16.41 -11.06 8.00
N ASN A 224 -15.96 -11.89 8.94
CA ASN A 224 -16.80 -12.41 10.01
C ASN A 224 -16.32 -11.93 11.39
N LEU A 225 -17.06 -10.99 12.00
CA LEU A 225 -16.75 -10.47 13.34
C LEU A 225 -17.56 -11.15 14.47
N SER A 226 -18.27 -12.25 14.17
CA SER A 226 -19.15 -12.92 15.13
C SER A 226 -18.43 -13.92 16.05
N THR A 227 -17.21 -14.34 15.70
CA THR A 227 -16.41 -15.31 16.46
C THR A 227 -14.93 -14.93 16.44
N HIS A 228 -14.16 -15.42 17.43
CA HIS A 228 -12.70 -15.25 17.47
C HIS A 228 -12.00 -15.74 16.19
N ALA A 229 -12.36 -16.94 15.75
CA ALA A 229 -11.78 -17.56 14.56
C ALA A 229 -12.09 -16.75 13.29
N GLY A 230 -13.32 -16.24 13.14
CA GLY A 230 -13.69 -15.36 12.02
C GLY A 230 -12.88 -14.07 12.00
N ILE A 231 -12.70 -13.44 13.17
CA ILE A 231 -11.93 -12.19 13.31
C ILE A 231 -10.46 -12.40 12.91
N LEU A 232 -9.83 -13.50 13.35
CA LEU A 232 -8.43 -13.80 13.03
C LEU A 232 -8.22 -14.38 11.62
N LEU A 233 -9.26 -14.98 11.03
CA LEU A 233 -9.23 -15.36 9.61
C LEU A 233 -9.04 -14.11 8.74
N GLY A 234 -9.85 -13.09 8.99
CA GLY A 234 -9.81 -11.80 8.29
C GLY A 234 -10.82 -11.70 7.15
N ALA A 235 -10.52 -10.84 6.20
CA ALA A 235 -11.38 -10.51 5.07
C ALA A 235 -10.88 -11.14 3.75
N ASP A 236 -11.73 -11.17 2.73
CA ASP A 236 -11.46 -11.64 1.36
C ASP A 236 -10.93 -13.09 1.28
N SER A 237 -11.30 -13.96 2.23
CA SER A 237 -10.80 -15.33 2.35
C SER A 237 -11.29 -16.32 1.29
N ILE A 238 -12.43 -16.06 0.66
CA ILE A 238 -12.94 -16.82 -0.49
C ILE A 238 -12.36 -16.22 -1.78
N ALA A 239 -12.57 -14.93 -2.03
CA ALA A 239 -12.17 -14.29 -3.28
C ALA A 239 -10.64 -14.35 -3.54
N LYS A 240 -9.81 -14.22 -2.50
CA LYS A 240 -8.33 -14.29 -2.62
C LYS A 240 -7.75 -15.63 -2.17
N GLY A 241 -8.56 -16.48 -1.55
CA GLY A 241 -8.14 -17.68 -0.84
C GLY A 241 -7.69 -17.40 0.61
N VAL A 242 -7.89 -18.39 1.48
CA VAL A 242 -7.69 -18.27 2.95
C VAL A 242 -6.28 -17.80 3.32
N ASP A 243 -5.26 -18.30 2.62
CA ASP A 243 -3.86 -17.95 2.89
C ASP A 243 -3.50 -16.52 2.48
N LYS A 244 -4.29 -15.91 1.59
CA LYS A 244 -4.12 -14.53 1.11
C LYS A 244 -5.19 -13.59 1.66
N ALA A 245 -5.98 -14.07 2.63
CA ALA A 245 -6.98 -13.27 3.32
C ALA A 245 -6.32 -12.02 3.93
N THR A 246 -7.02 -10.90 3.83
CA THR A 246 -6.58 -9.66 4.45
C THR A 246 -6.70 -9.79 5.96
N LYS A 247 -5.57 -9.95 6.65
CA LYS A 247 -5.54 -9.97 8.11
C LYS A 247 -5.99 -8.62 8.67
N VAL A 248 -7.07 -8.66 9.46
CA VAL A 248 -7.65 -7.46 10.10
C VAL A 248 -7.17 -7.27 11.54
N ILE A 249 -6.68 -8.34 12.17
CA ILE A 249 -5.96 -8.33 13.44
C ILE A 249 -4.54 -8.84 13.21
N ILE A 250 -3.57 -8.09 13.72
CA ILE A 250 -2.18 -8.48 13.87
C ILE A 250 -1.93 -8.60 15.38
N PRO A 251 -1.96 -9.83 15.95
CA PRO A 251 -1.77 -10.04 17.37
C PRO A 251 -0.49 -9.38 17.88
N GLY A 252 -0.60 -8.62 18.98
CA GLY A 252 0.51 -7.89 19.58
C GLY A 252 0.78 -6.50 18.96
N ASN A 253 0.03 -6.09 17.93
CA ASN A 253 0.25 -4.78 17.30
C ASN A 253 -1.04 -4.16 16.73
N SER A 254 -1.72 -3.36 17.54
CA SER A 254 -2.94 -2.64 17.13
C SER A 254 -2.65 -1.65 16.00
N SER A 255 -1.46 -1.05 15.95
CA SER A 255 -1.12 -0.05 14.92
C SER A 255 -1.07 -0.62 13.50
N LEU A 256 -0.88 -1.94 13.36
CA LEU A 256 -0.93 -2.67 12.08
C LEU A 256 -2.25 -3.40 11.84
N SER A 257 -3.17 -3.36 12.80
CA SER A 257 -4.45 -4.09 12.75
C SER A 257 -5.54 -3.20 12.14
N PHE A 258 -6.11 -3.63 11.01
CA PHE A 258 -7.19 -2.88 10.36
C PHE A 258 -8.40 -2.64 11.25
N VAL A 259 -8.77 -3.56 12.15
CA VAL A 259 -9.88 -3.30 13.09
C VAL A 259 -9.62 -2.05 13.91
N TRP A 260 -8.43 -1.92 14.50
CA TRP A 260 -8.09 -0.73 15.28
C TRP A 260 -8.00 0.53 14.40
N GLN A 261 -7.37 0.42 13.23
CA GLN A 261 -7.26 1.54 12.30
C GLN A 261 -8.64 2.04 11.88
N HIS A 262 -9.55 1.16 11.48
CA HIS A 262 -10.91 1.55 11.11
C HIS A 262 -11.73 2.10 12.28
N LEU A 263 -11.53 1.64 13.51
CA LEU A 263 -12.23 2.19 14.70
C LEU A 263 -11.72 3.60 15.07
N SER A 264 -10.42 3.86 14.88
CA SER A 264 -9.75 5.06 15.41
C SER A 264 -9.38 6.11 14.37
N GLU A 265 -9.50 5.80 13.08
CA GLU A 265 -9.14 6.69 11.99
C GLU A 265 -10.37 7.17 11.23
N ASP A 266 -10.75 8.43 11.43
CA ASP A 266 -11.64 9.15 10.53
C ASP A 266 -11.02 9.30 9.14
N ARG A 267 -11.85 9.09 8.12
CA ARG A 267 -11.49 9.37 6.72
C ARG A 267 -11.36 10.88 6.52
N MET A 268 -10.44 11.27 5.66
CA MET A 268 -10.15 12.64 5.29
C MET A 268 -10.69 12.96 3.89
N PRO A 269 -11.20 14.18 3.67
CA PRO A 269 -11.41 15.23 4.68
C PRO A 269 -12.52 14.84 5.69
N PRO A 270 -12.51 15.40 6.92
CA PRO A 270 -13.50 15.05 7.94
C PRO A 270 -14.93 15.26 7.43
N GLY A 271 -15.80 14.27 7.66
CA GLY A 271 -17.20 14.31 7.20
C GLY A 271 -17.43 13.88 5.75
N ILE A 272 -16.38 13.47 5.01
CA ILE A 272 -16.55 12.88 3.68
C ILE A 272 -17.49 11.66 3.74
N ALA A 273 -18.42 11.58 2.78
CA ALA A 273 -19.41 10.50 2.76
C ALA A 273 -18.74 9.14 2.52
N PRO A 274 -19.17 8.06 3.20
CA PRO A 274 -18.53 6.75 3.06
C PRO A 274 -18.67 6.13 1.65
N SER A 275 -19.67 6.58 0.88
CA SER A 275 -19.90 6.17 -0.50
C SER A 275 -18.91 6.79 -1.49
N GLU A 276 -18.17 7.82 -1.08
CA GLU A 276 -17.20 8.47 -1.97
C GLU A 276 -16.10 7.49 -2.39
N PRO A 277 -15.67 7.52 -3.66
CA PRO A 277 -14.76 6.52 -4.20
C PRO A 277 -13.49 6.36 -3.37
N ARG A 278 -13.21 5.12 -2.98
CA ARG A 278 -12.00 4.79 -2.22
C ARG A 278 -10.74 4.74 -3.10
N ASP A 279 -10.92 4.58 -4.40
CA ASP A 279 -9.85 4.49 -5.40
C ASP A 279 -9.90 5.68 -6.36
N HIS A 280 -10.09 6.88 -5.80
CA HIS A 280 -10.09 8.13 -6.56
C HIS A 280 -8.75 8.29 -7.34
N PRO A 281 -8.78 8.72 -8.62
CA PRO A 281 -7.58 8.87 -9.45
C PRO A 281 -6.44 9.65 -8.79
N ASN A 282 -6.75 10.76 -8.12
CA ASN A 282 -5.74 11.57 -7.42
C ASN A 282 -5.10 10.85 -6.23
N THR A 283 -5.83 9.99 -5.54
CA THR A 283 -5.28 9.14 -4.47
C THR A 283 -4.29 8.13 -5.05
N THR A 284 -4.63 7.55 -6.20
CA THR A 284 -3.74 6.65 -6.96
C THR A 284 -2.47 7.38 -7.45
N ILE A 285 -2.59 8.62 -7.94
CA ILE A 285 -1.44 9.46 -8.34
C ILE A 285 -0.55 9.79 -7.14
N LEU A 286 -1.14 10.21 -6.01
CA LEU A 286 -0.40 10.49 -4.77
C LEU A 286 0.37 9.25 -4.30
N ALA A 287 -0.28 8.08 -4.27
CA ALA A 287 0.37 6.84 -3.90
C ALA A 287 1.54 6.48 -4.83
N THR A 288 1.40 6.80 -6.12
CA THR A 288 2.44 6.61 -7.13
C THR A 288 3.63 7.55 -6.91
N TRP A 289 3.39 8.84 -6.63
CA TRP A 289 4.45 9.79 -6.29
C TRP A 289 5.26 9.34 -5.06
N ILE A 290 4.60 8.86 -4.01
CA ILE A 290 5.27 8.32 -2.82
C ILE A 290 6.16 7.13 -3.22
N LYS A 291 5.61 6.19 -4.00
CA LYS A 291 6.35 5.01 -4.49
C LYS A 291 7.54 5.38 -5.38
N GLN A 292 7.47 6.50 -6.09
CA GLN A 292 8.57 7.07 -6.90
C GLN A 292 9.64 7.80 -6.07
N GLY A 293 9.50 7.81 -4.74
CA GLY A 293 10.48 8.38 -3.81
C GLY A 293 10.09 9.74 -3.23
N ALA A 294 8.84 10.18 -3.41
CA ALA A 294 8.33 11.45 -2.87
C ALA A 294 9.27 12.64 -3.15
N LYS A 295 9.76 12.74 -4.39
CA LYS A 295 10.72 13.77 -4.79
C LYS A 295 10.07 15.16 -4.75
N CYS A 296 10.86 16.18 -4.41
CA CYS A 296 10.40 17.55 -4.19
C CYS A 296 10.58 18.49 -5.41
N ASP A 297 10.84 17.93 -6.59
CA ASP A 297 11.04 18.63 -7.86
C ASP A 297 9.74 19.01 -8.59
#